data_AF-A0A0C3CGV5-F1
#
_entry.id   AF-A0A0C3CGV5-F1
#
_cell.length_a   1.000
_cell.length_b   1.000
_cell.length_c   1.000
_cell.angle_alpha   90.00
_cell.angle_beta   90.00
_cell.angle_gamma   90.00
#
_symmetry.space_group_name_H-M   'P 1'
#
loop_
_entity.id
_entity.type
_entity.pdbx_description
1 polymer ?
#
loop_
_entity_poly.entity_id
_entity_poly.type
_entity_poly.pdbx_seq_one_letter_code
_entity_poly.pdbx_strand_id
1 'polypeptide(L)'
;DSISKFMLNSEQERAFRIISNHAMMEKPDKLCMYLGGMGGTGKSQVIKALMHFFNERKENHCFIVVAPTGAAAALLNGSTYHSVLGINDGEFISASSLANIRARLDGVDYIFLDEVSMLSCRDIYKISAQ
;
A
#
# COMPACT_ATOMS: atom_id res chain seq x y z
N ASP A 1 -19.64 -9.31 2.87
CA ASP A 1 -19.02 -9.01 1.57
C ASP A 1 -18.52 -7.56 1.59
N SER A 2 -17.24 -7.33 1.26
CA SER A 2 -16.63 -5.99 1.26
C SER A 2 -17.27 -5.06 0.23
N ILE A 3 -17.70 -5.58 -0.91
CA ILE A 3 -18.25 -4.77 -2.00
C ILE A 3 -19.53 -4.04 -1.56
N SER A 4 -20.48 -4.79 -0.97
CA SER A 4 -21.73 -4.21 -0.46
C SER A 4 -21.52 -3.32 0.75
N LYS A 5 -20.62 -3.71 1.66
CA LYS A 5 -20.30 -2.93 2.88
C LYS A 5 -19.74 -1.54 2.56
N PHE A 6 -18.89 -1.45 1.54
CA PHE A 6 -18.27 -0.19 1.14
C PHE A 6 -18.97 0.51 -0.02
N MET A 7 -20.09 -0.05 -0.51
CA MET A 7 -20.89 0.51 -1.61
C MET A 7 -20.02 0.89 -2.82
N LEU A 8 -19.14 -0.01 -3.23
CA LEU A 8 -18.20 0.25 -4.33
C LEU A 8 -18.97 0.44 -5.66
N ASN A 9 -18.57 1.44 -6.44
CA ASN A 9 -19.05 1.54 -7.83
C ASN A 9 -18.32 0.53 -8.73
N SER A 10 -18.73 0.43 -10.01
CA SER A 10 -18.18 -0.57 -10.94
C SER A 10 -16.65 -0.53 -11.07
N GLU A 11 -16.05 0.65 -11.13
CA GLU A 11 -14.60 0.79 -11.31
C GLU A 11 -13.84 0.52 -10.00
N GLN A 12 -14.40 0.94 -8.87
CA GLN A 12 -13.87 0.64 -7.55
C GLN A 12 -13.94 -0.86 -7.24
N GLU A 13 -15.05 -1.50 -7.57
CA GLU A 13 -15.25 -2.94 -7.47
C GLU A 13 -14.26 -3.68 -8.37
N ARG A 14 -14.07 -3.22 -9.61
CA ARG A 14 -13.08 -3.79 -10.52
C ARG A 14 -11.67 -3.75 -9.93
N ALA A 15 -11.26 -2.60 -9.40
CA ALA A 15 -9.96 -2.46 -8.74
C ALA A 15 -9.82 -3.38 -7.53
N PHE A 16 -10.85 -3.44 -6.68
CA PHE A 16 -10.92 -4.33 -5.53
C PHE A 16 -10.77 -5.80 -5.95
N ARG A 17 -11.53 -6.25 -6.95
CA ARG A 17 -11.51 -7.64 -7.45
C ARG A 17 -10.17 -8.05 -8.03
N ILE A 18 -9.47 -7.16 -8.73
CA ILE A 18 -8.12 -7.45 -9.25
C ILE A 18 -7.20 -7.83 -8.10
N ILE A 19 -7.17 -7.01 -7.04
CA ILE A 19 -6.27 -7.21 -5.90
C ILE A 19 -6.73 -8.41 -5.05
N SER A 20 -8.02 -8.53 -4.76
CA SER A 20 -8.55 -9.63 -3.93
C SER A 20 -8.38 -10.99 -4.59
N ASN A 21 -8.58 -11.08 -5.92
CA ASN A 21 -8.39 -12.33 -6.65
C ASN A 21 -6.90 -12.69 -6.72
N HIS A 22 -6.02 -11.71 -6.94
CA HIS A 22 -4.58 -11.93 -6.90
C HIS A 22 -4.12 -12.45 -5.54
N ALA A 23 -4.65 -11.93 -4.44
CA ALA A 23 -4.32 -12.35 -3.08
C ALA A 23 -4.72 -13.82 -2.78
N MET A 24 -5.60 -14.39 -3.59
CA MET A 24 -6.07 -15.78 -3.44
C MET A 24 -5.31 -16.77 -4.34
N MET A 25 -4.40 -16.31 -5.19
CA MET A 25 -3.60 -17.16 -6.05
C MET A 25 -2.43 -17.75 -5.26
N GLU A 26 -2.08 -19.03 -5.48
CA GLU A 26 -0.99 -19.68 -4.74
C GLU A 26 0.40 -19.12 -5.09
N LYS A 27 0.64 -18.77 -6.35
CA LYS A 27 1.93 -18.25 -6.86
C LYS A 27 1.72 -17.24 -7.98
N PRO A 28 1.13 -16.07 -7.70
CA PRO A 28 0.93 -15.07 -8.72
C PRO A 28 2.24 -14.36 -9.08
N ASP A 29 2.35 -13.90 -10.33
CA ASP A 29 3.37 -12.93 -10.73
C ASP A 29 3.16 -11.60 -9.98
N LYS A 30 4.22 -10.81 -9.81
CA LYS A 30 4.14 -9.52 -9.12
C LYS A 30 3.06 -8.60 -9.72
N LEU A 31 2.08 -8.21 -8.91
CA LEU A 31 1.10 -7.18 -9.27
C LEU A 31 1.69 -5.78 -9.15
N CYS A 32 1.91 -5.11 -10.29
CA CYS A 32 2.22 -3.69 -10.34
C CYS A 32 1.01 -2.93 -10.90
N MET A 33 0.20 -2.35 -10.03
CA MET A 33 -1.06 -1.70 -10.40
C MET A 33 -1.02 -0.19 -10.10
N TYR A 34 -1.53 0.62 -11.04
CA TYR A 34 -1.78 2.05 -10.83
C TYR A 34 -3.29 2.32 -10.75
N LEU A 35 -3.75 2.86 -9.62
CA LEU A 35 -5.15 3.25 -9.42
C LEU A 35 -5.32 4.76 -9.66
N GLY A 36 -5.63 5.12 -10.91
CA GLY A 36 -5.86 6.50 -11.32
C GLY A 36 -7.25 7.05 -10.98
N GLY A 37 -7.42 8.36 -11.14
CA GLY A 37 -8.69 9.06 -11.03
C GLY A 37 -8.53 10.44 -10.41
N MET A 38 -9.43 11.36 -10.76
CA MET A 38 -9.44 12.73 -10.19
C MET A 38 -9.64 12.70 -8.66
N GLY A 39 -9.35 13.83 -8.00
CA GLY A 39 -9.73 14.00 -6.60
C GLY A 39 -11.23 13.76 -6.40
N GLY A 40 -11.62 13.10 -5.32
CA GLY A 40 -13.02 12.81 -5.02
C GLY A 40 -13.64 11.59 -5.72
N THR A 41 -12.89 10.85 -6.55
CA THR A 41 -13.41 9.62 -7.20
C THR A 41 -13.50 8.39 -6.29
N GLY A 42 -13.17 8.55 -5.00
CA GLY A 42 -13.29 7.48 -4.01
C GLY A 42 -12.20 6.40 -4.07
N LYS A 43 -10.98 6.73 -4.55
CA LYS A 43 -9.82 5.81 -4.48
C LYS A 43 -9.60 5.27 -3.05
N SER A 44 -9.69 6.15 -2.06
CA SER A 44 -9.60 5.79 -0.64
C SER A 44 -10.67 4.79 -0.19
N GLN A 45 -11.82 4.71 -0.89
CA GLN A 45 -12.87 3.74 -0.60
C GLN A 45 -12.42 2.31 -0.97
N VAL A 46 -11.69 2.16 -2.09
CA VAL A 46 -11.09 0.88 -2.49
C VAL A 46 -10.09 0.40 -1.43
N ILE A 47 -9.26 1.32 -0.92
CA ILE A 47 -8.27 1.01 0.13
C ILE A 47 -8.97 0.53 1.40
N LYS A 48 -10.04 1.22 1.83
CA LYS A 48 -10.85 0.80 2.99
C LYS A 48 -11.48 -0.58 2.80
N ALA A 49 -11.97 -0.88 1.61
CA ALA A 49 -12.51 -2.20 1.29
C ALA A 49 -11.45 -3.31 1.31
N LEU A 50 -10.23 -3.03 0.83
CA LEU A 50 -9.10 -3.95 0.87
C LEU A 50 -8.61 -4.20 2.30
N MET A 51 -8.45 -3.14 3.10
CA MET A 51 -8.10 -3.28 4.52
C MET A 51 -9.12 -4.15 5.25
N HIS A 52 -10.42 -3.96 4.98
CA HIS A 52 -11.45 -4.82 5.55
C HIS A 52 -11.35 -6.27 5.05
N PHE A 53 -11.10 -6.48 3.76
CA PHE A 53 -10.94 -7.82 3.16
C PHE A 53 -9.79 -8.61 3.80
N PHE A 54 -8.60 -8.01 3.93
CA PHE A 54 -7.47 -8.64 4.62
C PHE A 54 -7.77 -8.83 6.11
N ASN A 55 -8.50 -7.89 6.74
CA ASN A 55 -8.89 -8.02 8.15
C ASN A 55 -9.81 -9.21 8.43
N GLU A 56 -10.83 -9.45 7.59
CA GLU A 56 -11.72 -10.60 7.72
C GLU A 56 -10.97 -11.94 7.59
N ARG A 57 -9.83 -11.92 6.89
CA ARG A 57 -8.96 -13.10 6.68
C ARG A 57 -7.90 -13.26 7.77
N LYS A 58 -7.81 -12.33 8.72
CA LYS A 58 -6.73 -12.24 9.73
C LYS A 58 -5.34 -12.06 9.10
N GLU A 59 -5.30 -11.46 7.92
CA GLU A 59 -4.11 -11.19 7.11
C GLU A 59 -3.80 -9.68 7.06
N ASN A 60 -4.16 -8.95 8.11
CA ASN A 60 -4.05 -7.48 8.16
C ASN A 60 -2.63 -6.98 7.93
N HIS A 61 -1.65 -7.77 8.37
CA HIS A 61 -0.23 -7.48 8.25
C HIS A 61 0.26 -7.56 6.79
N CYS A 62 -0.44 -8.32 5.94
CA CYS A 62 -0.10 -8.48 4.52
C CYS A 62 -0.31 -7.21 3.71
N PHE A 63 -1.07 -6.22 4.20
CA PHE A 63 -1.41 -5.01 3.45
C PHE A 63 -1.07 -3.75 4.23
N ILE A 64 -0.12 -2.96 3.71
CA ILE A 64 0.27 -1.69 4.31
C ILE A 64 -0.02 -0.52 3.35
N VAL A 65 -0.39 0.61 3.93
CA VAL A 65 -0.59 1.87 3.20
C VAL A 65 0.55 2.80 3.54
N VAL A 66 1.19 3.34 2.51
CA VAL A 66 2.24 4.35 2.65
C VAL A 66 1.92 5.59 1.83
N ALA A 67 2.40 6.75 2.28
CA ALA A 67 2.27 8.00 1.55
C ALA A 67 3.55 8.86 1.63
N PRO A 68 3.72 9.87 0.76
CA PRO A 68 4.86 10.79 0.80
C PRO A 68 4.88 11.70 2.02
N THR A 69 3.71 12.15 2.48
CA THR A 69 3.58 13.09 3.60
C THR A 69 2.90 12.44 4.79
N GLY A 70 3.24 12.89 6.00
CA GLY A 70 2.60 12.40 7.23
C GLY A 70 1.10 12.69 7.27
N ALA A 71 0.65 13.82 6.70
CA ALA A 71 -0.76 14.17 6.61
C ALA A 71 -1.54 13.20 5.72
N ALA A 72 -1.02 12.88 4.53
CA ALA A 72 -1.65 11.90 3.63
C ALA A 72 -1.66 10.50 4.25
N ALA A 73 -0.57 10.08 4.86
CA ALA A 73 -0.48 8.80 5.55
C ALA A 73 -1.53 8.68 6.68
N ALA A 74 -1.69 9.73 7.49
CA ALA A 74 -2.64 9.75 8.60
C ALA A 74 -4.10 9.57 8.17
N LEU A 75 -4.48 10.04 6.97
CA LEU A 75 -5.85 9.90 6.46
C LEU A 75 -6.26 8.44 6.19
N LEU A 76 -5.29 7.55 6.01
CA LEU A 76 -5.50 6.13 5.71
C LEU A 76 -4.94 5.22 6.79
N ASN A 77 -4.63 5.75 7.98
CA ASN A 77 -3.94 5.03 9.06
C ASN A 77 -2.64 4.35 8.59
N GLY A 78 -1.98 4.97 7.61
CA GLY A 78 -0.73 4.51 7.03
C GLY A 78 0.50 5.14 7.68
N SER A 79 1.65 4.93 7.06
CA SER A 79 2.93 5.53 7.44
C SER A 79 3.59 6.21 6.26
N THR A 80 4.63 7.02 6.47
CA THR A 80 5.37 7.54 5.31
C THR A 80 6.21 6.45 4.68
N TYR A 81 6.34 6.44 3.34
CA TYR A 81 7.17 5.43 2.66
C TYR A 81 8.64 5.50 3.13
N HIS A 82 9.14 6.71 3.43
CA HIS A 82 10.45 6.93 4.03
C HIS A 82 10.63 6.14 5.33
N SER A 83 9.63 6.18 6.23
CA SER A 83 9.71 5.51 7.54
C SER A 83 9.57 3.99 7.45
N VAL A 84 8.78 3.52 6.49
CA VAL A 84 8.52 2.08 6.28
C VAL A 84 9.69 1.41 5.57
N LEU A 85 10.21 2.05 4.52
CA LEU A 85 11.26 1.50 3.66
C LEU A 85 12.66 1.94 4.07
N GLY A 86 12.79 2.82 5.06
CA GLY A 86 14.09 3.32 5.52
C GLY A 86 14.82 4.21 4.52
N ILE A 87 14.09 4.87 3.61
CA ILE A 87 14.67 5.73 2.60
C ILE A 87 15.01 7.09 3.25
N ASN A 88 16.28 7.29 3.58
CA ASN A 88 16.82 8.57 4.08
C ASN A 88 17.94 9.07 3.15
N ASP A 89 17.85 10.33 2.73
CA ASP A 89 18.73 10.92 1.70
C ASP A 89 20.12 11.36 2.18
N GLY A 90 20.52 11.04 3.42
CA GLY A 90 21.76 11.56 3.98
C GLY A 90 22.43 10.78 5.11
N GLU A 91 21.94 9.58 5.47
CA GLU A 91 22.51 8.83 6.60
C GLU A 91 22.81 7.37 6.24
N PHE A 92 23.94 6.87 6.73
CA PHE A 92 24.21 5.45 6.77
C PHE A 92 23.10 4.77 7.58
N ILE A 93 22.32 3.90 6.95
CA ILE A 93 21.33 3.09 7.66
C ILE A 93 22.09 2.13 8.56
N SER A 94 21.96 2.28 9.87
CA SER A 94 22.57 1.37 10.83
C SER A 94 22.01 -0.05 10.67
N ALA A 95 22.80 -1.05 11.08
CA ALA A 95 22.35 -2.44 11.08
C ALA A 95 21.07 -2.66 11.92
N SER A 96 20.91 -1.90 13.01
CA SER A 96 19.70 -1.93 13.84
C SER A 96 18.48 -1.33 13.13
N SER A 97 18.64 -0.26 12.36
CA SER A 97 17.56 0.32 11.56
C SER A 97 17.13 -0.62 10.43
N LEU A 98 18.07 -1.30 9.76
CA LEU A 98 17.74 -2.33 8.76
C LEU A 98 16.97 -3.52 9.36
N ALA A 99 17.37 -3.97 10.56
CA ALA A 99 16.65 -5.04 11.26
C ALA A 99 15.21 -4.63 11.57
N ASN A 100 15.00 -3.38 12.00
CA ASN A 100 13.66 -2.84 12.26
C ASN A 100 12.81 -2.71 10.99
N ILE A 101 13.40 -2.31 9.86
CA ILE A 101 12.70 -2.24 8.57
C ILE A 101 12.28 -3.65 8.12
N ARG A 102 13.20 -4.61 8.18
CA ARG A 102 12.88 -6.01 7.86
C ARG A 102 11.78 -6.57 8.74
N ALA A 103 11.82 -6.30 10.04
CA ALA A 103 10.77 -6.72 10.96
C ALA A 103 9.41 -6.06 10.67
N ARG A 104 9.39 -4.82 10.16
CA ARG A 104 8.15 -4.13 9.76
C ARG A 104 7.57 -4.65 8.45
N LEU A 105 8.43 -5.10 7.54
CA LEU A 105 8.03 -5.66 6.24
C LEU A 105 7.83 -7.17 6.29
N ASP A 106 8.12 -7.82 7.42
CA ASP A 106 7.92 -9.25 7.60
C ASP A 106 6.43 -9.59 7.48
N GLY A 107 6.12 -10.50 6.55
CA GLY A 107 4.75 -10.88 6.21
C GLY A 107 3.94 -9.83 5.45
N VAL A 108 4.56 -8.76 4.94
CA VAL A 108 3.88 -7.79 4.05
C VAL A 108 3.92 -8.28 2.61
N ASP A 109 2.76 -8.49 2.01
CA ASP A 109 2.62 -8.91 0.60
C ASP A 109 2.27 -7.73 -0.33
N TYR A 110 1.60 -6.71 0.20
CA TYR A 110 1.07 -5.57 -0.53
C TYR A 110 1.46 -4.25 0.11
N ILE A 111 2.03 -3.36 -0.71
CA ILE A 111 2.30 -1.97 -0.37
C ILE A 111 1.44 -1.09 -1.27
N PHE A 112 0.49 -0.38 -0.68
CA PHE A 112 -0.29 0.65 -1.38
C PHE A 112 0.35 2.02 -1.17
N LEU A 113 0.84 2.63 -2.24
CA LEU A 113 1.35 4.01 -2.20
C LEU A 113 0.23 4.98 -2.57
N ASP A 114 -0.19 5.83 -1.63
CA ASP A 114 -1.10 6.94 -1.89
C ASP A 114 -0.32 8.20 -2.30
N GLU A 115 -0.98 9.14 -2.99
CA GLU A 115 -0.39 10.39 -3.47
C GLU A 115 0.91 10.20 -4.28
N VAL A 116 0.94 9.16 -5.13
CA VAL A 116 2.11 8.84 -5.98
C VAL A 116 2.53 9.97 -6.92
N SER A 117 1.64 10.94 -7.18
CA SER A 117 1.94 12.17 -7.91
C SER A 117 3.00 13.05 -7.24
N MET A 118 3.20 12.88 -5.92
CA MET A 118 4.23 13.60 -5.16
C MET A 118 5.57 12.85 -5.11
N LEU A 119 5.68 11.65 -5.70
CA LEU A 119 6.92 10.88 -5.72
C LEU A 119 7.83 11.33 -6.86
N SER A 120 9.11 11.55 -6.55
CA SER A 120 10.12 11.79 -7.58
C SER A 120 10.53 10.47 -8.24
N CYS A 121 11.04 10.54 -9.49
CA CYS A 121 11.62 9.37 -10.15
C CYS A 121 12.77 8.75 -9.35
N ARG A 122 13.51 9.58 -8.59
CA ARG A 122 14.60 9.13 -7.73
C ARG A 122 14.08 8.28 -6.58
N ASP A 123 12.96 8.65 -5.97
CA ASP A 123 12.38 7.92 -4.85
C ASP A 123 11.73 6.62 -5.33
N ILE A 124 11.05 6.63 -6.48
CA ILE A 124 10.53 5.41 -7.11
C ILE A 124 11.65 4.42 -7.41
N TYR A 125 12.79 4.89 -7.93
CA TYR A 125 13.96 4.04 -8.16
C TYR A 125 14.48 3.42 -6.85
N LYS A 126 14.63 4.21 -5.79
CA LYS A 126 15.07 3.70 -4.48
C LYS A 126 14.10 2.67 -3.91
N ILE A 127 12.79 2.91 -4.02
CA ILE A 127 11.76 1.95 -3.60
C ILE A 127 11.89 0.64 -4.37
N SER A 128 12.15 0.70 -5.68
CA SER A 128 12.33 -0.49 -6.51
C SER A 128 13.64 -1.24 -6.25
N ALA A 129 14.64 -0.60 -5.66
CA ALA A 129 15.95 -1.17 -5.41
C ALA A 129 16.12 -1.77 -4.00
N GLN A 130 15.11 -1.62 -3.13
CA GLN A 130 15.01 -2.33 -1.84
C GLN A 130 14.70 -3.81 -2.08
#